data_AF-V8ARE6-F1
#
_entry.id   AF-V8ARE6-F1
#
_cell.length_a   1.000
_cell.length_b   1.000
_cell.length_c   1.000
_cell.angle_alpha   90.00
_cell.angle_beta   90.00
_cell.angle_gamma   90.00
#
_symmetry.space_group_name_H-M   'P 1'
#
loop_
_entity.id
_entity.type
_entity.pdbx_description
1 polymer ?
#
loop_
_entity_poly.entity_id
_entity_poly.type
_entity_poly.pdbx_seq_one_letter_code
_entity_poly.pdbx_strand_id
1 'polypeptide(L)'
;MVRMAPLGMALQMAGPYRTTAQNLQQERAPITMAQWFDLPNNQKISDFWVIDHHTGWAYWASMLEPEAATSYLLDAAEMTNAIQETVFNGTYYYGIHVDSQLLSPDNSQDFINDGESHDPNLDYFLEGIKNNAVDEEWGNPAYDEDSAPSAFNFHLMNPGRIFTMAGEQYRYLENMGNGNHLIIRNDTIRNSSWNAQEGVLTSWFGQLDPAVQAMVQPVANSFTTGEVADGAVTFSGGTRWLPNNLGGAVAADLTQVVPGATARAFALSLADVTRLSGPGLAFSNHAQRGSSGALLGWWWLRTPAANTSAWAVRTDGHLNGTGGRTVSYPGGGVRPALILHQARN
;
A
#
# COMPACT_ATOMS: atom_id res chain seq x y z
N MET A 1 8.76 9.89 1.36
CA MET A 1 9.91 8.99 1.59
C MET A 1 10.69 9.47 2.81
N VAL A 2 11.38 8.57 3.51
CA VAL A 2 12.14 8.89 4.73
C VAL A 2 13.52 8.28 4.68
N ARG A 3 14.54 9.03 5.12
CA ARG A 3 15.86 8.51 5.45
C ARG A 3 16.35 8.96 6.83
N MET A 4 17.19 8.17 7.47
CA MET A 4 17.81 8.49 8.76
C MET A 4 19.30 8.15 8.82
N ALA A 5 20.08 8.94 9.57
CA ALA A 5 21.50 8.66 9.86
C ALA A 5 21.82 8.92 11.34
N PRO A 6 22.65 8.08 12.00
CA PRO A 6 23.14 8.35 13.34
C PRO A 6 24.29 9.37 13.29
N LEU A 7 24.18 10.44 14.08
CA LEU A 7 25.23 11.46 14.22
C LEU A 7 25.68 11.57 15.69
N GLY A 8 26.97 11.86 15.90
CA GLY A 8 27.53 12.10 17.24
C GLY A 8 27.34 13.56 17.69
N MET A 9 26.80 13.75 18.89
CA MET A 9 26.65 14.98 19.71
C MET A 9 26.30 16.32 19.02
N ALA A 10 25.09 16.87 19.29
CA ALA A 10 24.86 18.30 19.55
C ALA A 10 23.43 18.62 20.07
N LEU A 11 23.28 19.85 20.59
CA LEU A 11 22.26 20.46 21.44
C LEU A 11 20.83 20.58 20.84
N GLN A 12 19.82 20.41 21.71
CA GLN A 12 18.38 20.40 21.39
C GLN A 12 17.80 21.81 21.10
N MET A 13 17.09 21.95 19.97
CA MET A 13 16.05 22.96 19.80
C MET A 13 14.68 22.27 19.72
N ALA A 14 13.71 22.77 20.49
CA ALA A 14 12.36 22.24 20.53
C ALA A 14 11.59 22.57 19.25
N GLY A 15 11.36 21.56 18.41
CA GLY A 15 10.40 21.61 17.30
C GLY A 15 8.98 21.27 17.75
N PRO A 16 7.95 21.56 16.93
CA PRO A 16 6.55 21.28 17.25
C PRO A 16 6.31 19.77 17.37
N TYR A 17 5.63 19.36 18.45
CA TYR A 17 5.17 17.98 18.63
C TYR A 17 4.06 17.66 17.62
N ARG A 18 4.24 16.62 16.81
CA ARG A 18 3.16 16.01 16.01
C ARG A 18 2.87 14.63 16.57
N THR A 19 1.62 14.41 16.97
CA THR A 19 1.15 13.10 17.43
C THR A 19 0.88 12.22 16.20
N THR A 20 1.49 11.05 16.16
CA THR A 20 1.37 10.08 15.06
C THR A 20 0.09 9.25 15.21
N ALA A 21 -0.64 9.04 14.10
CA ALA A 21 -1.86 8.23 14.10
C ALA A 21 -1.55 6.72 14.04
N GLN A 22 -0.42 6.33 13.45
CA GLN A 22 0.00 4.93 13.26
C GLN A 22 1.52 4.79 13.27
N ASN A 23 2.04 3.77 13.98
CA ASN A 23 3.43 3.32 13.87
C ASN A 23 3.47 2.09 12.97
N LEU A 24 4.23 2.15 11.87
CA LEU A 24 4.43 1.00 10.99
C LEU A 24 5.35 -0.02 11.69
N GLN A 25 4.90 -1.27 11.77
CA GLN A 25 5.73 -2.35 12.29
C GLN A 25 6.69 -2.81 11.20
N GLN A 26 7.98 -2.86 11.53
CA GLN A 26 8.99 -3.40 10.64
C GLN A 26 8.73 -4.89 10.37
N GLU A 27 8.61 -5.25 9.10
CA GLU A 27 8.27 -6.61 8.67
C GLU A 27 9.48 -7.56 8.62
N ARG A 28 10.69 -6.99 8.54
CA ARG A 28 11.96 -7.74 8.48
C ARG A 28 13.10 -6.92 9.02
N ALA A 29 14.16 -7.60 9.46
CA ALA A 29 15.40 -6.94 9.85
C ALA A 29 15.91 -5.99 8.74
N PRO A 30 16.60 -4.90 9.10
CA PRO A 30 17.19 -3.99 8.12
C PRO A 30 18.12 -4.74 7.18
N ILE A 31 18.12 -4.35 5.90
CA ILE A 31 18.97 -4.96 4.89
C ILE A 31 19.82 -3.89 4.20
N THR A 32 20.87 -4.29 3.50
CA THR A 32 21.70 -3.36 2.73
C THR A 32 21.06 -3.04 1.37
N MET A 33 21.48 -1.94 0.72
CA MET A 33 21.02 -1.60 -0.63
C MET A 33 21.31 -2.73 -1.64
N ALA A 34 22.47 -3.38 -1.55
CA ALA A 34 22.80 -4.55 -2.36
C ALA A 34 21.87 -5.75 -2.10
N GLN A 35 21.59 -6.05 -0.82
CA GLN A 35 20.63 -7.10 -0.46
C GLN A 35 19.22 -6.78 -0.93
N TRP A 36 18.81 -5.52 -0.85
CA TRP A 36 17.55 -5.05 -1.41
C TRP A 36 17.51 -5.22 -2.92
N PHE A 37 18.62 -4.92 -3.61
CA PHE A 37 18.74 -5.09 -5.05
C PHE A 37 18.62 -6.57 -5.49
N ASP A 38 19.03 -7.51 -4.65
CA ASP A 38 18.89 -8.94 -4.90
C ASP A 38 17.51 -9.53 -4.53
N LEU A 39 16.64 -8.76 -3.86
CA LEU A 39 15.29 -9.22 -3.56
C LEU A 39 14.46 -9.44 -4.83
N PRO A 40 13.55 -10.43 -4.83
CA PRO A 40 12.50 -10.51 -5.85
C PRO A 40 11.74 -9.18 -5.94
N ASN A 41 11.40 -8.74 -7.16
CA ASN A 41 10.82 -7.41 -7.39
C ASN A 41 9.53 -7.15 -6.58
N ASN A 42 8.68 -8.17 -6.42
CA ASN A 42 7.47 -8.08 -5.61
C ASN A 42 7.73 -7.97 -4.09
N GLN A 43 8.97 -8.15 -3.62
CA GLN A 43 9.35 -8.02 -2.21
C GLN A 43 10.17 -6.76 -1.93
N LYS A 44 10.50 -5.96 -2.95
CA LYS A 44 11.34 -4.76 -2.80
C LYS A 44 10.63 -3.62 -2.09
N ILE A 45 9.30 -3.54 -2.18
CA ILE A 45 8.51 -2.47 -1.57
C ILE A 45 7.71 -3.02 -0.39
N SER A 46 8.11 -2.66 0.83
CA SER A 46 7.36 -2.96 2.06
C SER A 46 7.91 -2.20 3.27
N ASP A 47 7.41 -2.50 4.46
CA ASP A 47 7.72 -1.79 5.71
C ASP A 47 9.02 -2.29 6.34
N PHE A 48 10.16 -1.88 5.78
CA PHE A 48 11.49 -2.15 6.33
C PHE A 48 12.54 -1.11 5.92
N TRP A 49 13.67 -1.11 6.62
CA TRP A 49 14.80 -0.21 6.38
C TRP A 49 15.83 -0.82 5.41
N VAL A 50 16.32 0.01 4.49
CA VAL A 50 17.40 -0.31 3.54
C VAL A 50 18.58 0.63 3.78
N ILE A 51 19.74 0.07 4.08
CA ILE A 51 20.95 0.80 4.47
C ILE A 51 21.84 1.01 3.24
N ASP A 52 22.13 2.27 2.93
CA ASP A 52 23.22 2.66 2.05
C ASP A 52 24.52 2.70 2.87
N HIS A 53 25.40 1.73 2.64
CA HIS A 53 26.69 1.67 3.33
C HIS A 53 27.72 2.68 2.83
N HIS A 54 27.50 3.32 1.69
CA HIS A 54 28.41 4.33 1.18
C HIS A 54 28.31 5.62 1.99
N THR A 55 27.11 5.94 2.47
CA THR A 55 26.81 7.19 3.19
C THR A 55 26.41 6.98 4.64
N GLY A 56 25.92 5.79 5.00
CA GLY A 56 25.39 5.48 6.33
C GLY A 56 23.91 5.84 6.50
N TRP A 57 23.25 6.36 5.45
CA TRP A 57 21.81 6.59 5.45
C TRP A 57 21.04 5.27 5.41
N ALA A 58 19.93 5.22 6.16
CA ALA A 58 18.93 4.16 6.06
C ALA A 58 17.64 4.74 5.48
N TYR A 59 17.10 4.14 4.44
CA TYR A 59 15.90 4.55 3.73
C TYR A 59 14.74 3.61 4.04
N TRP A 60 13.54 4.15 4.18
CA TRP A 60 12.34 3.33 4.36
C TRP A 60 11.81 2.83 3.01
N ALA A 61 11.63 1.52 2.85
CA ALA A 61 11.34 0.85 1.57
C ALA A 61 9.87 0.92 1.11
N SER A 62 9.06 1.78 1.71
CA SER A 62 7.70 2.07 1.27
C SER A 62 7.39 3.57 1.35
N MET A 63 6.35 4.01 0.64
CA MET A 63 5.90 5.38 0.78
C MET A 63 5.24 5.55 2.15
N LEU A 64 5.65 6.58 2.90
CA LEU A 64 4.94 6.96 4.11
C LEU A 64 3.73 7.80 3.77
N GLU A 65 2.59 7.35 4.24
CA GLU A 65 1.36 8.13 4.22
C GLU A 65 1.41 9.26 5.27
N PRO A 66 0.67 10.36 5.06
CA PRO A 66 0.51 11.41 6.07
C PRO A 66 0.17 10.86 7.45
N GLU A 67 0.80 11.40 8.50
CA GLU A 67 0.59 11.02 9.91
C GLU A 67 1.06 9.60 10.30
N ALA A 68 1.68 8.86 9.38
CA ALA A 68 2.41 7.63 9.69
C ALA A 68 3.83 7.94 10.20
N ALA A 69 4.31 7.10 11.11
CA ALA A 69 5.71 7.07 11.53
C ALA A 69 6.30 5.67 11.36
N THR A 70 7.60 5.61 11.14
CA THR A 70 8.38 4.38 11.05
C THR A 70 8.96 4.01 12.41
N SER A 71 9.26 2.72 12.61
CA SER A 71 10.05 2.30 13.76
C SER A 71 11.46 2.87 13.68
N TYR A 72 11.98 3.42 14.79
CA TYR A 72 13.38 3.82 14.87
C TYR A 72 14.28 2.58 14.87
N LEU A 73 15.37 2.62 14.10
CA LEU A 73 16.46 1.64 14.10
C LEU A 73 17.26 1.74 15.41
N LEU A 74 16.70 1.24 16.52
CA LEU A 74 17.35 1.21 17.82
C LEU A 74 17.22 -0.20 18.41
N ASP A 75 18.29 -0.99 18.30
CA ASP A 75 18.28 -2.40 18.73
C ASP A 75 18.52 -2.49 20.26
N ALA A 76 19.63 -1.92 20.75
CA ALA A 76 19.89 -1.67 22.17
C ALA A 76 21.12 -0.76 22.36
N ALA A 77 21.20 -0.05 23.48
CA ALA A 77 22.44 0.55 23.97
C ALA A 77 22.92 -0.26 25.19
N GLU A 78 23.84 -1.21 24.97
CA GLU A 78 24.37 -2.05 26.05
C GLU A 78 25.73 -1.52 26.56
N MET A 79 25.79 -1.23 27.85
CA MET A 79 27.05 -0.88 28.52
C MET A 79 27.83 -2.17 28.81
N THR A 80 29.00 -2.33 28.19
CA THR A 80 29.84 -3.51 28.40
C THR A 80 30.61 -3.43 29.72
N ASN A 81 30.90 -4.59 30.33
CA ASN A 81 31.65 -4.68 31.59
C ASN A 81 33.05 -4.05 31.52
N ALA A 82 33.64 -3.94 30.31
CA ALA A 82 34.94 -3.30 30.11
C ALA A 82 34.95 -1.79 30.44
N ILE A 83 33.80 -1.11 30.31
CA ILE A 83 33.64 0.31 30.69
C ILE A 83 33.42 0.46 32.19
N GLN A 84 32.72 -0.50 32.81
CA GLN A 84 32.57 -0.54 34.27
C GLN A 84 33.93 -0.64 34.96
N GLU A 85 34.89 -1.43 34.47
CA GLU A 85 36.17 -1.63 35.17
C GLU A 85 37.20 -0.49 34.98
N THR A 86 37.09 0.29 33.90
CA THR A 86 38.09 1.32 33.55
C THR A 86 37.71 2.74 33.95
N VAL A 87 36.43 3.02 34.16
CA VAL A 87 35.94 4.39 34.39
C VAL A 87 35.02 4.42 35.62
N PHE A 88 35.57 4.22 36.81
CA PHE A 88 34.86 4.52 38.06
C PHE A 88 35.29 5.88 38.60
N ASN A 89 34.60 6.95 38.16
CA ASN A 89 34.32 8.18 38.93
C ASN A 89 33.48 9.20 38.12
N GLY A 90 32.24 8.86 37.70
CA GLY A 90 31.36 9.83 37.06
C GLY A 90 29.93 9.33 36.76
N THR A 91 29.02 10.28 36.48
CA THR A 91 27.72 10.03 35.85
C THR A 91 27.87 10.04 34.33
N TYR A 92 27.41 9.00 33.65
CA TYR A 92 27.46 8.89 32.19
C TYR A 92 26.11 9.24 31.57
N TYR A 93 26.16 9.98 30.46
CA TYR A 93 25.02 10.23 29.60
C TYR A 93 25.36 9.70 28.20
N TYR A 94 24.54 8.78 27.70
CA TYR A 94 24.55 8.37 26.31
C TYR A 94 23.31 8.95 25.65
N GLY A 95 23.52 9.78 24.62
CA GLY A 95 22.45 10.36 23.82
C GLY A 95 22.61 9.91 22.37
N ILE A 96 21.52 9.46 21.77
CA ILE A 96 21.48 9.13 20.34
C ILE A 96 20.91 10.35 19.63
N HIS A 97 21.71 10.93 18.73
CA HIS A 97 21.22 11.96 17.82
C HIS A 97 20.93 11.31 16.47
N VAL A 98 19.68 11.46 16.03
CA VAL A 98 19.20 10.94 14.75
C VAL A 98 18.83 12.14 13.90
N ASP A 99 19.43 12.22 12.71
CA ASP A 99 18.91 13.10 11.67
C ASP A 99 17.90 12.31 10.84
N SER A 100 16.75 12.92 10.56
CA SER A 100 15.68 12.33 9.78
C SER A 100 15.21 13.33 8.73
N GLN A 101 15.18 12.89 7.48
CA GLN A 101 14.70 13.71 6.38
C GLN A 101 13.46 13.08 5.75
N LEU A 102 12.45 13.91 5.50
CA LEU A 102 11.22 13.52 4.84
C LEU A 102 11.05 14.35 3.56
N LEU A 103 10.91 13.66 2.43
CA LEU A 103 10.66 14.28 1.13
C LEU A 103 9.38 13.73 0.50
N SER A 104 8.67 14.58 -0.23
CA SER A 104 7.63 14.12 -1.15
C SER A 104 8.26 13.25 -2.25
N PRO A 105 7.51 12.30 -2.83
CA PRO A 105 7.98 11.51 -3.96
C PRO A 105 8.56 12.37 -5.10
N ASP A 106 7.93 13.51 -5.40
CA ASP A 106 8.33 14.44 -6.45
C ASP A 106 9.70 15.09 -6.22
N ASN A 107 10.13 15.17 -4.95
CA ASN A 107 11.42 15.78 -4.57
C ASN A 107 12.47 14.73 -4.19
N SER A 108 12.22 13.44 -4.43
CA SER A 108 13.13 12.37 -3.96
C SER A 108 14.57 12.53 -4.48
N GLN A 109 14.75 13.22 -5.61
CA GLN A 109 16.07 13.49 -6.19
C GLN A 109 16.97 14.33 -5.26
N ASP A 110 16.40 15.07 -4.31
CA ASP A 110 17.19 15.81 -3.31
C ASP A 110 17.93 14.86 -2.35
N PHE A 111 17.52 13.58 -2.24
CA PHE A 111 18.30 12.55 -1.54
C PHE A 111 19.52 12.05 -2.31
N ILE A 112 19.63 12.36 -3.60
CA ILE A 112 20.75 11.98 -4.46
C ILE A 112 21.66 13.20 -4.70
N ASN A 113 21.06 14.39 -4.80
CA ASN A 113 21.74 15.64 -5.12
C ASN A 113 22.24 16.40 -3.87
N ASP A 114 22.58 15.69 -2.79
CA ASP A 114 23.03 16.32 -1.53
C ASP A 114 24.56 16.52 -1.45
N GLY A 115 25.29 16.06 -2.46
CA GLY A 115 26.75 16.16 -2.56
C GLY A 115 27.51 14.95 -2.00
N GLU A 116 26.80 13.92 -1.53
CA GLU A 116 27.38 12.65 -1.12
C GLU A 116 27.47 11.64 -2.29
N SER A 117 28.29 10.60 -2.11
CA SER A 117 28.42 9.51 -3.10
C SER A 117 27.60 8.32 -2.64
N HIS A 118 26.35 8.24 -3.07
CA HIS A 118 25.41 7.17 -2.72
C HIS A 118 25.71 5.83 -3.40
N ASP A 119 25.08 4.76 -2.89
CA ASP A 119 25.00 3.48 -3.59
C ASP A 119 24.38 3.68 -5.00
N PRO A 120 24.95 3.08 -6.06
CA PRO A 120 24.48 3.26 -7.43
C PRO A 120 23.04 2.78 -7.66
N ASN A 121 22.46 1.99 -6.76
CA ASN A 121 21.08 1.52 -6.86
C ASN A 121 20.06 2.47 -6.21
N LEU A 122 20.49 3.58 -5.60
CA LEU A 122 19.59 4.51 -4.90
C LEU A 122 18.51 5.08 -5.83
N ASP A 123 18.87 5.50 -7.05
CA ASP A 123 17.90 6.02 -8.03
C ASP A 123 16.80 5.00 -8.32
N TYR A 124 17.19 3.75 -8.54
CA TYR A 124 16.26 2.64 -8.79
C TYR A 124 15.38 2.34 -7.58
N PHE A 125 15.95 2.42 -6.37
CA PHE A 125 15.22 2.28 -5.12
C PHE A 125 14.14 3.35 -4.94
N LEU A 126 14.51 4.62 -5.13
CA LEU A 126 13.58 5.74 -4.98
C LEU A 126 12.46 5.67 -6.01
N GLU A 127 12.78 5.34 -7.26
CA GLU A 127 11.80 5.16 -8.33
C GLU A 127 10.81 4.03 -8.03
N GLY A 128 11.29 2.90 -7.48
CA GLY A 128 10.44 1.81 -7.00
C GLY A 128 9.45 2.25 -5.92
N ILE A 129 9.87 3.12 -5.00
CA ILE A 129 8.99 3.66 -3.96
C ILE A 129 7.92 4.58 -4.57
N LYS A 130 8.29 5.47 -5.51
CA LYS A 130 7.32 6.36 -6.18
C LYS A 130 6.24 5.55 -6.89
N ASN A 131 6.67 4.53 -7.60
CA ASN A 131 5.82 3.63 -8.37
C ASN A 131 5.06 2.63 -7.47
N ASN A 132 5.42 2.55 -6.19
CA ASN A 132 4.90 1.61 -5.20
C ASN A 132 5.06 0.13 -5.63
N ALA A 133 5.99 -0.12 -6.54
CA ALA A 133 6.44 -1.42 -7.02
C ALA A 133 7.71 -1.21 -7.85
N VAL A 134 8.48 -2.28 -7.98
CA VAL A 134 9.57 -2.37 -8.94
C VAL A 134 9.11 -3.28 -10.08
N ASP A 135 9.02 -2.78 -11.31
CA ASP A 135 8.52 -3.56 -12.46
C ASP A 135 9.56 -4.59 -12.93
N GLU A 136 9.11 -5.66 -13.62
CA GLU A 136 10.03 -6.72 -14.14
C GLU A 136 11.00 -6.17 -15.20
N GLU A 137 10.50 -5.28 -16.05
CA GLU A 137 11.28 -4.56 -17.05
C GLU A 137 10.82 -3.11 -17.11
N TRP A 138 11.74 -2.22 -17.49
CA TRP A 138 11.41 -0.83 -17.79
C TRP A 138 10.53 -0.77 -19.03
N GLY A 139 9.42 -0.03 -18.98
CA GLY A 139 8.54 0.11 -20.15
C GLY A 139 7.15 0.66 -19.88
N ASN A 140 6.70 0.67 -18.62
CA ASN A 140 5.48 1.38 -18.23
C ASN A 140 5.78 2.85 -17.91
N PRO A 141 4.86 3.78 -18.25
CA PRO A 141 4.91 5.18 -17.81
C PRO A 141 5.09 5.34 -16.30
N ALA A 142 5.57 6.52 -15.88
CA ALA A 142 5.68 6.86 -14.47
C ALA A 142 4.30 6.86 -13.78
N TYR A 143 4.26 6.72 -12.45
CA TYR A 143 2.99 6.60 -11.72
C TYR A 143 2.06 7.82 -11.87
N ASP A 144 2.62 9.01 -12.08
CA ASP A 144 1.95 10.30 -12.18
C ASP A 144 1.76 10.79 -13.63
N GLU A 145 2.33 10.10 -14.61
CA GLU A 145 2.16 10.40 -16.02
C GLU A 145 0.83 9.85 -16.54
N ASP A 146 -0.13 10.73 -16.83
CA ASP A 146 -1.39 10.34 -17.44
C ASP A 146 -1.18 9.89 -18.90
N SER A 147 -1.29 8.59 -19.13
CA SER A 147 -1.01 7.94 -20.40
C SER A 147 -2.21 7.21 -20.99
N ALA A 148 -2.22 7.04 -22.31
CA ALA A 148 -3.23 6.26 -22.99
C ALA A 148 -3.15 4.76 -22.60
N PRO A 149 -4.26 3.99 -22.63
CA PRO A 149 -4.25 2.57 -22.26
C PRO A 149 -3.24 1.71 -23.05
N SER A 150 -2.96 2.07 -24.30
CA SER A 150 -2.01 1.37 -25.16
C SER A 150 -0.53 1.55 -24.76
N ALA A 151 -0.22 2.48 -23.86
CA ALA A 151 1.13 2.69 -23.36
C ALA A 151 1.52 1.69 -22.26
N PHE A 152 0.54 0.99 -21.65
CA PHE A 152 0.77 0.10 -20.52
C PHE A 152 0.94 -1.36 -20.95
N ASN A 153 1.96 -2.00 -20.40
CA ASN A 153 2.22 -3.43 -20.46
C ASN A 153 1.89 -4.05 -19.09
N PHE A 154 0.63 -4.45 -18.89
CA PHE A 154 0.15 -4.93 -17.58
C PHE A 154 0.83 -6.22 -17.13
N HIS A 155 1.31 -7.04 -18.08
CA HIS A 155 1.99 -8.29 -17.76
C HIS A 155 3.39 -8.10 -17.14
N LEU A 156 3.99 -6.90 -17.25
CA LEU A 156 5.27 -6.54 -16.64
C LEU A 156 5.12 -5.89 -15.27
N MET A 157 3.89 -5.53 -14.88
CA MET A 157 3.62 -4.86 -13.61
C MET A 157 3.66 -5.84 -12.44
N ASN A 158 4.37 -5.45 -11.38
CA ASN A 158 4.29 -6.16 -10.12
C ASN A 158 3.07 -5.69 -9.28
N PRO A 159 2.45 -6.58 -8.48
CA PRO A 159 1.37 -6.21 -7.57
C PRO A 159 1.73 -4.99 -6.70
N GLY A 160 0.80 -4.05 -6.58
CA GLY A 160 0.97 -2.81 -5.82
C GLY A 160 1.37 -1.60 -6.68
N ARG A 161 1.80 -1.79 -7.93
CA ARG A 161 2.17 -0.72 -8.86
C ARG A 161 1.04 0.31 -9.00
N ILE A 162 1.35 1.58 -8.72
CA ILE A 162 0.45 2.71 -8.97
C ILE A 162 0.74 3.24 -10.38
N PHE A 163 -0.30 3.57 -11.15
CA PHE A 163 -0.15 4.13 -12.50
C PHE A 163 -1.34 5.02 -12.87
N THR A 164 -1.15 5.97 -13.78
CA THR A 164 -2.22 6.89 -14.23
C THR A 164 -2.57 6.61 -15.69
N MET A 165 -3.80 6.16 -15.92
CA MET A 165 -4.27 5.76 -17.24
C MET A 165 -5.60 6.44 -17.56
N ALA A 166 -5.63 7.19 -18.66
CA ALA A 166 -6.82 7.85 -19.18
C ALA A 166 -7.56 8.70 -18.13
N GLY A 167 -6.83 9.56 -17.41
CA GLY A 167 -7.36 10.50 -16.43
C GLY A 167 -7.68 9.91 -15.06
N GLU A 168 -7.45 8.61 -14.84
CA GLU A 168 -7.68 7.95 -13.57
C GLU A 168 -6.39 7.28 -13.07
N GLN A 169 -6.12 7.43 -11.77
CA GLN A 169 -5.02 6.74 -11.13
C GLN A 169 -5.50 5.40 -10.57
N TYR A 170 -4.77 4.34 -10.89
CA TYR A 170 -5.05 2.97 -10.53
C TYR A 170 -3.91 2.35 -9.74
N ARG A 171 -4.22 1.22 -9.10
CA ARG A 171 -3.28 0.29 -8.51
C ARG A 171 -3.47 -1.07 -9.17
N TYR A 172 -2.36 -1.65 -9.62
CA TYR A 172 -2.32 -3.00 -10.13
C TYR A 172 -2.41 -4.01 -8.98
N LEU A 173 -3.35 -4.96 -9.07
CA LEU A 173 -3.60 -5.92 -8.01
C LEU A 173 -2.99 -7.28 -8.31
N GLU A 174 -3.25 -7.84 -9.48
CA GLU A 174 -2.69 -9.14 -9.85
C GLU A 174 -2.82 -9.46 -11.34
N ASN A 175 -2.00 -10.40 -11.78
CA ASN A 175 -2.18 -11.12 -13.02
C ASN A 175 -3.13 -12.30 -12.77
N MET A 176 -4.33 -12.25 -13.37
CA MET A 176 -5.34 -13.31 -13.25
C MET A 176 -5.17 -14.42 -14.31
N GLY A 177 -4.09 -14.39 -15.09
CA GLY A 177 -3.83 -15.33 -16.18
C GLY A 177 -4.66 -15.04 -17.43
N ASN A 178 -4.34 -15.71 -18.54
CA ASN A 178 -5.03 -15.55 -19.83
C ASN A 178 -5.12 -14.09 -20.32
N GLY A 179 -4.12 -13.26 -20.01
CA GLY A 179 -4.11 -11.83 -20.35
C GLY A 179 -5.05 -10.97 -19.50
N ASN A 180 -5.65 -11.52 -18.44
CA ASN A 180 -6.52 -10.78 -17.54
C ASN A 180 -5.74 -10.19 -16.36
N HIS A 181 -6.05 -8.95 -16.03
CA HIS A 181 -5.34 -8.14 -15.05
C HIS A 181 -6.34 -7.46 -14.12
N LEU A 182 -6.24 -7.70 -12.81
CA LEU A 182 -7.08 -7.06 -11.82
C LEU A 182 -6.46 -5.73 -11.39
N ILE A 183 -7.24 -4.66 -11.45
CA ILE A 183 -6.83 -3.33 -11.00
C ILE A 183 -7.92 -2.71 -10.12
N ILE A 184 -7.53 -1.74 -9.30
CA ILE A 184 -8.45 -0.94 -8.49
C ILE A 184 -8.12 0.54 -8.64
N ARG A 185 -9.13 1.41 -8.61
CA ARG A 185 -8.92 2.85 -8.53
C ARG A 185 -8.08 3.17 -7.29
N ASN A 186 -7.07 4.03 -7.42
CA ASN A 186 -6.14 4.29 -6.33
C ASN A 186 -6.79 5.07 -5.18
N ASP A 187 -7.62 6.09 -5.48
CA ASP A 187 -8.45 6.81 -4.49
C ASP A 187 -9.90 6.28 -4.50
N THR A 188 -10.62 6.57 -3.43
CA THR A 188 -12.02 6.22 -3.22
C THR A 188 -12.95 7.32 -3.75
N ILE A 189 -14.10 6.92 -4.31
CA ILE A 189 -15.22 7.82 -4.58
C ILE A 189 -15.93 8.12 -3.26
N ARG A 190 -15.67 9.32 -2.74
CA ARG A 190 -16.09 9.78 -1.40
C ARG A 190 -17.59 10.08 -1.34
N ASN A 191 -18.09 10.27 -0.12
CA ASN A 191 -19.49 10.63 0.14
C ASN A 191 -20.48 9.62 -0.46
N SER A 192 -20.10 8.34 -0.41
CA SER A 192 -20.90 7.24 -0.95
C SER A 192 -21.16 6.21 0.13
N SER A 193 -22.42 5.79 0.26
CA SER A 193 -22.82 4.74 1.19
C SER A 193 -22.71 3.35 0.55
N TRP A 194 -22.68 2.32 1.39
CA TRP A 194 -22.69 0.93 0.92
C TRP A 194 -23.95 0.64 0.10
N ASN A 195 -25.12 1.14 0.54
CA ASN A 195 -26.38 0.97 -0.20
C ASN A 195 -26.38 1.65 -1.58
N ALA A 196 -25.56 2.68 -1.78
CA ALA A 196 -25.42 3.36 -3.07
C ALA A 196 -24.32 2.76 -3.96
N GLN A 197 -23.57 1.76 -3.47
CA GLN A 197 -22.34 1.26 -4.08
C GLN A 197 -22.50 0.87 -5.55
N GLU A 198 -23.52 0.06 -5.87
CA GLU A 198 -23.78 -0.40 -7.24
C GLU A 198 -24.06 0.76 -8.22
N GLY A 199 -24.81 1.77 -7.76
CA GLY A 199 -25.10 2.97 -8.56
C GLY A 199 -23.85 3.80 -8.83
N VAL A 200 -22.99 3.96 -7.83
CA VAL A 200 -21.71 4.68 -7.95
C VAL A 200 -20.76 3.96 -8.90
N LEU A 201 -20.62 2.64 -8.76
CA LEU A 201 -19.80 1.81 -9.66
C LEU A 201 -20.27 1.91 -11.11
N THR A 202 -21.59 1.85 -11.32
CA THR A 202 -22.20 1.96 -12.66
C THR A 202 -21.95 3.32 -13.29
N SER A 203 -22.17 4.40 -12.52
CA SER A 203 -21.96 5.77 -13.01
C SER A 203 -20.49 6.05 -13.34
N TRP A 204 -19.57 5.60 -12.49
CA TRP A 204 -18.13 5.77 -12.72
C TRP A 204 -17.67 4.99 -13.95
N PHE A 205 -18.07 3.72 -14.06
CA PHE A 205 -17.72 2.91 -15.24
C PHE A 205 -18.18 3.56 -16.55
N GLY A 206 -19.41 4.09 -16.59
CA GLY A 206 -19.96 4.76 -17.76
C GLY A 206 -19.26 6.08 -18.14
N GLN A 207 -18.43 6.64 -17.26
CA GLN A 207 -17.65 7.86 -17.51
C GLN A 207 -16.20 7.59 -17.91
N LEU A 208 -15.73 6.33 -17.80
CA LEU A 208 -14.38 5.96 -18.22
C LEU A 208 -14.17 6.19 -19.71
N ASP A 209 -12.91 6.41 -20.09
CA ASP A 209 -12.50 6.46 -21.49
C ASP A 209 -12.98 5.19 -22.22
N PRO A 210 -13.57 5.32 -23.43
CA PRO A 210 -14.06 4.17 -24.19
C PRO A 210 -13.02 3.08 -24.45
N ALA A 211 -11.74 3.43 -24.58
CA ALA A 211 -10.66 2.45 -24.74
C ALA A 211 -10.47 1.63 -23.46
N VAL A 212 -10.61 2.24 -22.28
CA VAL A 212 -10.59 1.50 -21.00
C VAL A 212 -11.82 0.60 -20.90
N GLN A 213 -13.01 1.11 -21.21
CA GLN A 213 -14.24 0.30 -21.19
C GLN A 213 -14.14 -0.94 -22.10
N ALA A 214 -13.53 -0.78 -23.28
CA ALA A 214 -13.34 -1.86 -24.25
C ALA A 214 -12.40 -2.98 -23.77
N MET A 215 -11.49 -2.69 -22.82
CA MET A 215 -10.59 -3.67 -22.24
C MET A 215 -11.24 -4.45 -21.08
N VAL A 216 -12.32 -3.94 -20.50
CA VAL A 216 -12.92 -4.50 -19.29
C VAL A 216 -13.61 -5.83 -19.58
N GLN A 217 -13.25 -6.84 -18.79
CA GLN A 217 -13.81 -8.17 -18.86
C GLN A 217 -15.14 -8.29 -18.12
N PRO A 218 -16.01 -9.19 -18.57
CA PRO A 218 -17.27 -9.44 -17.90
C PRO A 218 -17.06 -10.13 -16.54
N VAL A 219 -17.80 -9.66 -15.53
CA VAL A 219 -17.89 -10.29 -14.21
C VAL A 219 -19.35 -10.62 -13.91
N ALA A 220 -19.60 -11.37 -12.82
CA ALA A 220 -20.96 -11.76 -12.44
C ALA A 220 -21.90 -10.55 -12.37
N ASN A 221 -23.12 -10.70 -12.91
CA ASN A 221 -24.14 -9.65 -12.88
C ASN A 221 -24.64 -9.36 -11.46
N SER A 222 -24.51 -10.35 -10.57
CA SER A 222 -24.79 -10.28 -9.14
C SER A 222 -23.85 -11.21 -8.39
N PHE A 223 -23.34 -10.77 -7.24
CA PHE A 223 -22.44 -11.55 -6.40
C PHE A 223 -23.20 -12.31 -5.30
N THR A 224 -22.81 -13.56 -5.05
CA THR A 224 -23.26 -14.31 -3.87
C THR A 224 -22.26 -14.08 -2.75
N THR A 225 -22.44 -12.99 -2.01
CA THR A 225 -21.42 -12.48 -1.08
C THR A 225 -21.36 -13.21 0.27
N GLY A 226 -22.45 -13.89 0.65
CA GLY A 226 -22.63 -14.37 2.02
C GLY A 226 -22.75 -13.22 3.03
N GLU A 227 -22.75 -13.53 4.32
CA GLU A 227 -22.71 -12.55 5.41
C GLU A 227 -21.84 -13.09 6.56
N VAL A 228 -21.02 -12.24 7.17
CA VAL A 228 -20.27 -12.60 8.38
C VAL A 228 -20.18 -11.43 9.36
N ALA A 229 -20.54 -11.66 10.62
CA ALA A 229 -20.47 -10.66 11.67
C ALA A 229 -19.01 -10.30 12.01
N ASP A 230 -18.73 -9.03 12.33
CA ASP A 230 -17.38 -8.57 12.71
C ASP A 230 -16.77 -9.42 13.84
N GLY A 231 -17.54 -9.65 14.91
CA GLY A 231 -17.09 -10.43 16.07
C GLY A 231 -16.95 -11.94 15.83
N ALA A 232 -17.36 -12.44 14.66
CA ALA A 232 -17.19 -13.84 14.29
C ALA A 232 -15.91 -14.09 13.47
N VAL A 233 -15.24 -13.04 13.00
CA VAL A 233 -14.00 -13.17 12.21
C VAL A 233 -12.78 -13.12 13.12
N THR A 234 -11.91 -14.10 12.98
CA THR A 234 -10.59 -14.13 13.64
C THR A 234 -9.52 -13.71 12.64
N PHE A 235 -8.47 -13.05 13.15
CA PHE A 235 -7.42 -12.45 12.34
C PHE A 235 -6.04 -13.02 12.69
N SER A 236 -5.16 -13.01 11.71
CA SER A 236 -3.73 -13.35 11.84
C SER A 236 -2.86 -12.30 11.15
N GLY A 237 -1.55 -12.31 11.45
CA GLY A 237 -0.58 -11.40 10.84
C GLY A 237 -0.73 -9.93 11.27
N GLY A 238 -1.34 -9.68 12.43
CA GLY A 238 -1.53 -8.34 12.99
C GLY A 238 -2.99 -8.01 13.31
N THR A 239 -3.20 -6.85 13.93
CA THR A 239 -4.54 -6.37 14.28
C THR A 239 -5.38 -6.21 13.02
N ARG A 240 -6.53 -6.93 12.96
CA ARG A 240 -7.51 -6.80 11.88
C ARG A 240 -6.91 -6.93 10.47
N TRP A 241 -5.82 -7.71 10.34
CA TRP A 241 -5.07 -7.86 9.10
C TRP A 241 -5.65 -8.94 8.18
N LEU A 242 -5.38 -10.22 8.43
CA LEU A 242 -5.84 -11.32 7.57
C LEU A 242 -6.89 -12.17 8.28
N PRO A 243 -8.17 -12.13 7.83
CA PRO A 243 -9.17 -13.11 8.23
C PRO A 243 -8.66 -14.54 8.01
N ASN A 244 -8.76 -15.40 9.02
CA ASN A 244 -8.23 -16.78 8.96
C ASN A 244 -9.28 -17.87 9.19
N ASN A 245 -10.56 -17.49 9.25
CA ASN A 245 -11.68 -18.40 9.50
C ASN A 245 -12.89 -18.15 8.58
N LEU A 246 -12.69 -17.47 7.44
CA LEU A 246 -13.77 -17.27 6.47
C LEU A 246 -14.21 -18.63 5.90
N GLY A 247 -15.51 -18.83 5.74
CA GLY A 247 -16.08 -20.05 5.18
C GLY A 247 -17.34 -19.78 4.36
N GLY A 248 -17.84 -20.83 3.69
CA GLY A 248 -19.07 -20.77 2.91
C GLY A 248 -19.04 -19.72 1.80
N ALA A 249 -20.18 -19.05 1.60
CA ALA A 249 -20.33 -18.03 0.55
C ALA A 249 -19.36 -16.85 0.72
N VAL A 250 -19.01 -16.47 1.95
CA VAL A 250 -18.07 -15.36 2.18
C VAL A 250 -16.67 -15.70 1.66
N ALA A 251 -16.17 -16.91 1.93
CA ALA A 251 -14.88 -17.35 1.42
C ALA A 251 -14.89 -17.61 -0.10
N ALA A 252 -16.04 -18.00 -0.65
CA ALA A 252 -16.21 -18.28 -2.08
C ALA A 252 -16.46 -17.04 -2.95
N ASP A 253 -16.74 -15.87 -2.33
CA ASP A 253 -16.98 -14.60 -3.02
C ASP A 253 -15.67 -14.00 -3.57
N LEU A 254 -14.99 -14.72 -4.45
CA LEU A 254 -13.82 -14.26 -5.19
C LEU A 254 -14.25 -13.77 -6.57
N THR A 255 -13.81 -12.57 -6.95
CA THR A 255 -14.15 -12.03 -8.27
C THR A 255 -13.38 -12.77 -9.35
N GLN A 256 -14.08 -13.15 -10.42
CA GLN A 256 -13.53 -13.87 -11.57
C GLN A 256 -14.16 -13.34 -12.86
N VAL A 257 -13.49 -13.56 -13.98
CA VAL A 257 -14.10 -13.35 -15.30
C VAL A 257 -15.21 -14.37 -15.51
N VAL A 258 -16.39 -13.90 -15.93
CA VAL A 258 -17.55 -14.75 -16.23
C VAL A 258 -17.94 -14.53 -17.69
N PRO A 259 -17.54 -15.44 -18.60
CA PRO A 259 -17.90 -15.32 -20.01
C PRO A 259 -19.41 -15.20 -20.21
N GLY A 260 -19.85 -14.24 -21.03
CA GLY A 260 -21.26 -13.98 -21.31
C GLY A 260 -21.99 -13.13 -20.25
N ALA A 261 -21.32 -12.72 -19.17
CA ALA A 261 -21.85 -11.72 -18.25
C ALA A 261 -21.55 -10.29 -18.72
N THR A 262 -21.66 -9.29 -17.83
CA THR A 262 -21.53 -7.87 -18.18
C THR A 262 -20.13 -7.35 -17.85
N ALA A 263 -19.50 -6.64 -18.79
CA ALA A 263 -18.32 -5.83 -18.53
C ALA A 263 -18.69 -4.64 -17.66
N ARG A 264 -18.15 -4.58 -16.43
CA ARG A 264 -18.55 -3.58 -15.43
C ARG A 264 -17.50 -3.40 -14.35
N ALA A 265 -17.57 -2.26 -13.67
CA ALA A 265 -16.90 -2.09 -12.38
C ALA A 265 -17.61 -2.86 -11.26
N PHE A 266 -16.83 -3.23 -10.25
CA PHE A 266 -17.27 -3.92 -9.04
C PHE A 266 -16.51 -3.42 -7.80
N ALA A 267 -17.02 -3.70 -6.61
CA ALA A 267 -16.29 -3.50 -5.36
C ALA A 267 -15.70 -4.84 -4.89
N LEU A 268 -14.49 -4.84 -4.34
CA LEU A 268 -13.85 -6.06 -3.81
C LEU A 268 -14.62 -6.62 -2.61
N SER A 269 -14.60 -7.94 -2.45
CA SER A 269 -15.12 -8.62 -1.26
C SER A 269 -14.07 -8.71 -0.16
N LEU A 270 -14.52 -9.16 1.02
CA LEU A 270 -13.62 -9.55 2.11
C LEU A 270 -12.67 -10.68 1.69
N ALA A 271 -13.13 -11.64 0.88
CA ALA A 271 -12.28 -12.72 0.37
C ALA A 271 -11.26 -12.22 -0.66
N ASP A 272 -11.66 -11.31 -1.57
CA ASP A 272 -10.73 -10.68 -2.53
C ASP A 272 -9.62 -9.94 -1.78
N VAL A 273 -9.97 -9.07 -0.82
CA VAL A 273 -8.97 -8.32 -0.05
C VAL A 273 -8.07 -9.25 0.75
N THR A 274 -8.62 -10.30 1.37
CA THR A 274 -7.82 -11.30 2.11
C THR A 274 -6.80 -11.96 1.20
N ARG A 275 -7.21 -12.39 0.01
CA ARG A 275 -6.34 -13.05 -0.98
C ARG A 275 -5.29 -12.13 -1.58
N LEU A 276 -5.59 -10.84 -1.71
CA LEU A 276 -4.69 -9.83 -2.27
C LEU A 276 -3.74 -9.21 -1.23
N SER A 277 -3.79 -9.67 0.01
CA SER A 277 -3.02 -9.11 1.12
C SER A 277 -1.94 -10.05 1.63
N GLY A 278 -0.76 -9.49 1.88
CA GLY A 278 0.39 -10.18 2.41
C GLY A 278 1.66 -9.95 1.59
N PRO A 279 2.82 -10.43 2.07
CA PRO A 279 4.09 -10.18 1.42
C PRO A 279 4.10 -10.60 -0.05
N GLY A 280 4.55 -9.71 -0.94
CA GLY A 280 4.60 -9.98 -2.38
C GLY A 280 3.29 -9.76 -3.13
N LEU A 281 2.22 -9.31 -2.47
CA LEU A 281 0.90 -9.07 -3.04
C LEU A 281 0.56 -7.56 -3.06
N ALA A 282 -0.54 -7.22 -3.71
CA ALA A 282 -0.95 -5.83 -3.96
C ALA A 282 -1.09 -4.97 -2.70
N PHE A 283 -1.46 -5.62 -1.61
CA PHE A 283 -1.56 -5.04 -0.27
C PHE A 283 -0.57 -5.75 0.65
N SER A 284 0.71 -5.41 0.54
CA SER A 284 1.77 -6.05 1.33
C SER A 284 1.58 -5.85 2.83
N ASN A 285 1.10 -4.66 3.22
CA ASN A 285 0.84 -4.27 4.60
C ASN A 285 -0.43 -3.42 4.74
N HIS A 286 -0.75 -3.01 5.98
CA HIS A 286 -1.92 -2.20 6.31
C HIS A 286 -2.01 -0.90 5.50
N ALA A 287 -0.92 -0.13 5.45
CA ALA A 287 -0.91 1.15 4.74
C ALA A 287 -1.28 0.97 3.26
N GLN A 288 -0.79 -0.10 2.64
CA GLN A 288 -1.05 -0.40 1.23
C GLN A 288 -2.53 -0.70 0.91
N ARG A 289 -3.34 -1.10 1.90
CA ARG A 289 -4.81 -1.27 1.71
C ARG A 289 -5.57 0.04 1.64
N GLY A 290 -5.03 1.12 2.19
CA GLY A 290 -5.66 2.43 2.18
C GLY A 290 -5.97 2.91 0.76
N SER A 291 -6.91 3.84 0.63
CA SER A 291 -7.02 4.61 -0.61
C SER A 291 -6.14 5.86 -0.50
N SER A 292 -5.43 6.19 -1.57
CA SER A 292 -4.61 7.40 -1.64
C SER A 292 -5.49 8.67 -1.68
N GLY A 293 -4.90 9.85 -1.46
CA GLY A 293 -5.58 11.14 -1.59
C GLY A 293 -5.57 12.01 -0.33
N ALA A 294 -6.02 13.26 -0.46
CA ALA A 294 -5.81 14.35 0.51
C ALA A 294 -6.31 14.10 1.95
N LEU A 295 -7.17 13.10 2.16
CA LEU A 295 -7.75 12.80 3.47
C LEU A 295 -7.50 11.36 3.95
N LEU A 296 -6.75 10.54 3.20
CA LEU A 296 -6.56 9.09 3.44
C LEU A 296 -7.90 8.35 3.65
N GLY A 297 -8.38 7.69 2.60
CA GLY A 297 -9.76 7.21 2.56
C GLY A 297 -9.97 5.81 3.15
N TRP A 298 -11.05 5.65 3.91
CA TRP A 298 -11.65 4.32 4.13
C TRP A 298 -12.54 3.95 2.93
N TRP A 299 -12.74 2.66 2.66
CA TRP A 299 -13.58 2.22 1.55
C TRP A 299 -14.37 0.94 1.82
N TRP A 300 -15.57 0.87 1.24
CA TRP A 300 -16.51 -0.23 1.40
C TRP A 300 -16.10 -1.47 0.61
N LEU A 301 -16.26 -2.64 1.23
CA LEU A 301 -16.26 -3.94 0.56
C LEU A 301 -17.70 -4.32 0.18
N ARG A 302 -17.88 -5.15 -0.84
CA ARG A 302 -19.21 -5.67 -1.18
C ARG A 302 -19.75 -6.68 -0.15
N THR A 303 -18.90 -7.22 0.71
CA THR A 303 -19.29 -8.22 1.71
C THR A 303 -20.09 -7.57 2.84
N PRO A 304 -21.36 -7.95 3.06
CA PRO A 304 -22.14 -7.47 4.18
C PRO A 304 -21.64 -8.08 5.50
N ALA A 305 -21.85 -7.33 6.57
CA ALA A 305 -21.74 -7.83 7.94
C ALA A 305 -23.15 -8.01 8.53
N ALA A 306 -23.23 -8.55 9.74
CA ALA A 306 -24.51 -8.77 10.42
C ALA A 306 -25.35 -7.48 10.53
N ASN A 307 -26.67 -7.65 10.55
CA ASN A 307 -27.66 -6.58 10.66
C ASN A 307 -27.57 -5.57 9.51
N THR A 308 -27.48 -4.28 9.82
CA THR A 308 -27.42 -3.17 8.86
C THR A 308 -25.99 -2.70 8.60
N SER A 309 -24.98 -3.51 8.90
CA SER A 309 -23.56 -3.17 8.74
C SER A 309 -22.92 -3.87 7.54
N ALA A 310 -21.78 -3.34 7.08
CA ALA A 310 -20.96 -3.90 6.01
C ALA A 310 -19.47 -3.83 6.36
N TRP A 311 -18.69 -4.66 5.67
CA TRP A 311 -17.24 -4.64 5.78
C TRP A 311 -16.63 -3.46 5.03
N ALA A 312 -15.59 -2.87 5.62
CA ALA A 312 -14.80 -1.81 5.03
C ALA A 312 -13.32 -2.01 5.37
N VAL A 313 -12.46 -1.47 4.52
CA VAL A 313 -11.07 -1.15 4.88
C VAL A 313 -11.07 0.25 5.48
N ARG A 314 -10.52 0.38 6.67
CA ARG A 314 -10.40 1.65 7.40
C ARG A 314 -9.16 2.42 6.96
N THR A 315 -9.03 3.66 7.41
CA THR A 315 -7.91 4.56 7.03
C THR A 315 -6.54 4.03 7.45
N ASP A 316 -6.51 3.21 8.51
CA ASP A 316 -5.34 2.51 9.02
C ASP A 316 -5.13 1.11 8.38
N GLY A 317 -5.88 0.79 7.32
CA GLY A 317 -5.80 -0.50 6.62
C GLY A 317 -6.53 -1.66 7.31
N HIS A 318 -7.15 -1.44 8.47
CA HIS A 318 -7.87 -2.49 9.20
C HIS A 318 -9.15 -2.91 8.47
N LEU A 319 -9.45 -4.21 8.52
CA LEU A 319 -10.75 -4.74 8.13
C LEU A 319 -11.74 -4.62 9.29
N ASN A 320 -12.89 -4.00 9.02
CA ASN A 320 -13.90 -3.79 10.04
C ASN A 320 -15.33 -3.98 9.48
N GLY A 321 -16.13 -4.80 10.16
CA GLY A 321 -17.50 -5.14 9.80
C GLY A 321 -18.57 -4.38 10.57
N THR A 322 -18.24 -3.24 11.21
CA THR A 322 -19.21 -2.49 12.04
C THR A 322 -19.84 -1.29 11.32
N GLY A 323 -19.34 -0.91 10.14
CA GLY A 323 -19.80 0.27 9.43
C GLY A 323 -21.25 0.15 8.95
N GLY A 324 -22.12 1.07 9.36
CA GLY A 324 -23.53 1.06 8.94
C GLY A 324 -23.67 1.29 7.43
N ARG A 325 -24.51 0.50 6.75
CA ARG A 325 -24.66 0.51 5.28
C ARG A 325 -25.17 1.84 4.69
N THR A 326 -25.74 2.70 5.53
CA THR A 326 -26.22 4.05 5.16
C THR A 326 -25.16 5.13 5.36
N VAL A 327 -24.04 4.82 6.02
CA VAL A 327 -22.98 5.78 6.32
C VAL A 327 -22.35 6.31 5.04
N SER A 328 -22.26 7.63 4.95
CA SER A 328 -21.60 8.36 3.87
C SER A 328 -20.86 9.55 4.48
N TYR A 329 -19.55 9.62 4.28
CA TYR A 329 -18.68 10.66 4.85
C TYR A 329 -17.62 11.12 3.83
N PRO A 330 -17.05 12.32 3.99
CA PRO A 330 -15.99 12.81 3.10
C PRO A 330 -14.69 11.99 3.21
N GLY A 331 -14.49 11.30 4.34
CA GLY A 331 -13.33 10.45 4.60
C GLY A 331 -13.36 9.09 3.89
N GLY A 332 -14.42 8.74 3.14
CA GLY A 332 -14.46 7.44 2.46
C GLY A 332 -15.72 7.15 1.66
N GLY A 333 -15.80 5.95 1.09
CA GLY A 333 -16.89 5.57 0.20
C GLY A 333 -16.59 4.33 -0.66
N VAL A 334 -16.80 4.43 -1.96
CA VAL A 334 -16.74 3.30 -2.90
C VAL A 334 -15.42 3.32 -3.67
N ARG A 335 -14.71 2.19 -3.72
CA ARG A 335 -13.45 2.07 -4.46
C ARG A 335 -13.62 1.08 -5.63
N PRO A 336 -13.80 1.56 -6.87
CA PRO A 336 -14.07 0.70 -8.02
C PRO A 336 -12.87 -0.17 -8.41
N ALA A 337 -13.13 -1.43 -8.75
CA ALA A 337 -12.19 -2.37 -9.34
C ALA A 337 -12.65 -2.82 -10.73
N LEU A 338 -11.68 -3.22 -11.56
CA LEU A 338 -11.86 -3.69 -12.94
C LEU A 338 -10.97 -4.91 -13.19
N ILE A 339 -11.44 -5.83 -14.02
CA ILE A 339 -10.57 -6.82 -14.67
C ILE A 339 -10.37 -6.34 -16.11
N LEU A 340 -9.14 -6.05 -16.51
CA LEU A 340 -8.78 -5.67 -17.87
C LEU A 340 -8.25 -6.88 -18.62
N HIS A 341 -8.40 -6.90 -19.94
CA HIS A 341 -7.76 -7.87 -20.82
C HIS A 341 -6.77 -7.19 -21.75
N GLN A 342 -5.54 -7.72 -21.77
CA GLN A 342 -4.50 -7.39 -22.73
C GLN A 342 -3.94 -8.69 -23.30
N ALA A 343 -4.12 -8.88 -24.62
CA ALA A 343 -3.52 -10.02 -25.31
C ALA A 343 -1.99 -9.96 -25.16
N ARG A 344 -1.37 -11.11 -24.84
CA ARG A 344 0.09 -11.23 -24.91
C ARG A 344 0.48 -11.30 -26.38
N ASN A 345 1.29 -10.36 -26.84
CA ASN A 345 1.95 -10.45 -28.14
C ASN A 345 3.12 -11.42 -28.07
#